data_AF-A0A2S9FPY8-F1
#
_entry.id   AF-A0A2S9FPY8-F1
#
_cell.length_a   1.000
_cell.length_b   1.000
_cell.length_c   1.000
_cell.angle_alpha   90.00
_cell.angle_beta   90.00
_cell.angle_gamma   90.00
#
_symmetry.space_group_name_H-M   'P 1'
#
loop_
_entity.id
_entity.type
_entity.pdbx_description
1 polymer ?
#
loop_
_entity_poly.entity_id
_entity_poly.type
_entity_poly.pdbx_seq_one_letter_code
_entity_poly.pdbx_strand_id
1 'polypeptide(L)'
;RRVHGGAVPVRGLHLVEPGVGERDVTRAEHKDAIAAAAAEFFPLTGGSVLLDAGTTTMRIAAQIPTDRDLVVVTNSVPIAARLATMPSVSLQVLGGRVRGVTQAAVG
;
A
#
# COMPACT_ATOMS: atom_id res chain seq x y z
N ARG A 1 -38.48 8.80 1.41
CA ARG A 1 -37.08 9.30 1.29
C ARG A 1 -36.52 8.78 -0.03
N ARG A 2 -36.30 9.66 -1.03
CA ARG A 2 -35.74 9.30 -2.36
C ARG A 2 -34.26 9.67 -2.37
N VAL A 3 -33.41 8.82 -2.95
CA VAL A 3 -32.03 9.15 -3.32
C VAL A 3 -31.92 9.09 -4.84
N HIS A 4 -31.41 10.15 -5.47
CA HIS A 4 -30.97 10.12 -6.87
C HIS A 4 -29.46 9.88 -6.86
N GLY A 5 -28.98 8.77 -7.43
CA GLY A 5 -27.56 8.53 -7.70
C GLY A 5 -26.63 8.28 -6.50
N GLY A 6 -27.15 7.96 -5.32
CA GLY A 6 -26.31 7.68 -4.14
C GLY A 6 -26.10 6.18 -3.88
N ALA A 7 -24.87 5.79 -3.52
CA ALA A 7 -24.60 4.47 -2.95
C ALA A 7 -25.40 4.32 -1.63
N VAL A 8 -26.38 3.42 -1.62
CA VAL A 8 -27.15 3.13 -0.42
C VAL A 8 -26.33 2.17 0.44
N PRO A 9 -26.01 2.51 1.70
CA PRO A 9 -25.27 1.60 2.56
C PRO A 9 -26.11 0.33 2.76
N VAL A 10 -25.57 -0.82 2.37
CA VAL A 10 -26.13 -2.13 2.69
C VAL A 10 -26.05 -2.28 4.20
N ARG A 11 -27.11 -1.91 4.91
CA ARG A 11 -27.25 -2.17 6.34
C ARG A 11 -27.27 -3.69 6.52
N GLY A 12 -26.22 -4.25 7.13
CA GLY A 12 -26.29 -5.60 7.69
C GLY A 12 -25.26 -6.62 7.22
N LEU A 13 -24.29 -6.28 6.37
CA LEU A 13 -23.11 -7.11 6.19
C LEU A 13 -21.97 -6.52 7.02
N HIS A 14 -21.89 -6.94 8.30
CA HIS A 14 -20.65 -6.85 9.05
C HIS A 14 -19.69 -7.91 8.48
N LEU A 15 -19.22 -7.69 7.25
CA LEU A 15 -18.04 -8.40 6.76
C LEU A 15 -16.90 -7.93 7.65
N VAL A 16 -16.43 -8.81 8.51
CA VAL A 16 -15.21 -8.59 9.28
C VAL A 16 -14.11 -8.36 8.24
N GLU A 17 -13.61 -7.13 8.18
CA GLU A 17 -12.50 -6.81 7.28
C GLU A 17 -11.26 -7.57 7.79
N PRO A 18 -10.68 -8.48 6.98
CA PRO A 18 -9.54 -9.25 7.42
C PRO A 18 -8.33 -8.35 7.65
N GLY A 19 -7.56 -8.66 8.69
CA GLY A 19 -6.35 -7.92 9.04
C GLY A 19 -5.27 -8.02 7.95
N VAL A 20 -4.23 -7.18 8.05
CA VAL A 20 -3.10 -7.22 7.10
C VAL A 20 -2.47 -8.61 7.02
N GLY A 21 -2.24 -9.28 8.16
CA GLY A 21 -1.61 -10.61 8.17
C GLY A 21 -2.41 -11.69 7.44
N GLU A 22 -3.73 -11.75 7.66
CA GLU A 22 -4.61 -12.71 6.95
C GLU A 22 -4.69 -12.39 5.45
N ARG A 23 -4.83 -11.09 5.12
CA ARG A 23 -4.81 -10.67 3.74
C ARG A 23 -3.48 -11.02 3.09
N ASP A 24 -2.36 -10.96 3.79
CA ASP A 24 -1.04 -11.12 3.20
C ASP A 24 -0.87 -12.48 2.51
N VAL A 25 -1.28 -13.55 3.20
CA VAL A 25 -1.22 -14.93 2.68
C VAL A 25 -2.33 -15.24 1.66
N THR A 26 -3.42 -14.47 1.66
CA THR A 26 -4.54 -14.68 0.74
C THR A 26 -4.16 -14.30 -0.70
N ARG A 27 -4.23 -15.26 -1.63
CA ARG A 27 -3.86 -15.09 -3.05
C ARG A 27 -2.44 -14.53 -3.23
N ALA A 28 -1.50 -14.97 -2.39
CA ALA A 28 -0.13 -14.48 -2.37
C ALA A 28 0.53 -14.46 -3.76
N GLU A 29 0.48 -15.57 -4.49
CA GLU A 29 1.09 -15.71 -5.82
C GLU A 29 0.59 -14.67 -6.83
N HIS A 30 -0.70 -14.34 -6.79
CA HIS A 30 -1.27 -13.33 -7.69
C HIS A 30 -0.73 -11.94 -7.38
N LYS A 31 -0.47 -11.66 -6.10
CA LYS A 31 0.10 -10.39 -5.69
C LYS A 31 1.59 -10.31 -5.99
N ASP A 32 2.30 -11.43 -5.94
CA ASP A 32 3.68 -11.52 -6.41
C ASP A 32 3.76 -11.26 -7.91
N ALA A 33 2.87 -11.86 -8.70
CA ALA A 33 2.79 -11.61 -10.13
C ALA A 33 2.49 -10.14 -10.46
N ILE A 34 1.55 -9.52 -9.75
CA ILE A 34 1.27 -8.07 -9.87
C ILE A 34 2.51 -7.25 -9.49
N ALA A 35 3.21 -7.61 -8.42
CA ALA A 35 4.38 -6.88 -7.97
C ALA A 35 5.54 -6.96 -8.97
N ALA A 36 5.78 -8.14 -9.56
CA ALA A 36 6.77 -8.33 -10.61
C ALA A 36 6.46 -7.46 -11.84
N ALA A 37 5.21 -7.46 -12.30
CA ALA A 37 4.80 -6.60 -13.41
C ALA A 37 4.93 -5.10 -13.07
N ALA A 38 4.56 -4.70 -11.85
CA ALA A 38 4.65 -3.31 -11.42
C ALA A 38 6.11 -2.82 -11.29
N ALA A 39 7.05 -3.70 -10.97
CA ALA A 39 8.46 -3.34 -10.81
C ALA A 39 9.10 -2.85 -12.11
N GLU A 40 8.58 -3.26 -13.27
CA GLU A 40 9.03 -2.78 -14.58
C GLU A 40 8.74 -1.27 -14.81
N PHE A 41 7.87 -0.68 -14.00
CA PHE A 41 7.46 0.73 -14.12
C PHE A 41 8.18 1.67 -13.15
N PHE A 42 9.15 1.18 -12.36
CA PHE A 42 9.95 2.08 -11.53
C PHE A 42 10.76 3.07 -12.41
N PRO A 43 10.87 4.35 -12.02
CA PRO A 43 11.62 5.34 -12.79
C PRO A 43 13.07 4.89 -13.09
N LEU A 44 13.52 5.08 -14.34
CA LEU A 44 14.84 4.61 -14.78
C LEU A 44 16.02 5.40 -14.20
N THR A 45 15.82 6.70 -13.96
CA THR A 45 16.89 7.64 -13.55
C THR A 45 16.61 8.27 -12.19
N GLY A 46 15.91 7.53 -11.32
CA GLY A 46 15.36 8.07 -10.07
C GLY A 46 14.06 8.84 -10.30
N GLY A 47 13.36 9.15 -9.21
CA GLY A 47 12.06 9.82 -9.27
C GLY A 47 11.20 9.60 -8.03
N SER A 48 9.91 9.88 -8.16
CA SER A 48 8.97 9.76 -7.04
C SER A 48 7.98 8.62 -7.25
N VAL A 49 7.70 7.87 -6.19
CA VAL A 49 6.71 6.78 -6.17
C VAL A 49 5.79 6.95 -4.98
N LEU A 50 4.48 6.88 -5.22
CA LEU A 50 3.47 6.80 -4.16
C LEU A 50 3.03 5.34 -3.99
N LEU A 51 3.15 4.82 -2.78
CA LEU A 51 2.67 3.48 -2.41
C LEU A 51 1.57 3.59 -1.38
N ASP A 52 0.37 3.14 -1.73
CA ASP A 52 -0.76 3.05 -0.79
C ASP A 52 -0.59 1.84 0.16
N ALA A 53 -1.43 1.76 1.19
CA ALA A 53 -1.47 0.64 2.11
C ALA A 53 -2.16 -0.59 1.51
N GLY A 54 -1.49 -1.74 1.58
CA GLY A 54 -2.01 -2.98 1.07
C GLY A 54 -0.97 -4.09 1.06
N THR A 55 -1.42 -5.33 1.06
CA THR A 55 -0.52 -6.49 1.00
C THR A 55 0.06 -6.70 -0.40
N THR A 56 -0.65 -6.24 -1.44
CA THR A 56 -0.09 -6.19 -2.80
C THR A 56 0.97 -5.10 -2.93
N THR A 57 0.71 -3.89 -2.42
CA THR A 57 1.67 -2.78 -2.46
C THR A 57 2.89 -3.05 -1.58
N MET A 58 2.76 -3.85 -0.52
CA MET A 58 3.90 -4.36 0.24
C MET A 58 4.85 -5.20 -0.63
N ARG A 59 4.32 -6.06 -1.50
CA ARG A 59 5.13 -6.86 -2.44
C ARG A 59 5.80 -5.99 -3.50
N ILE A 60 5.14 -4.90 -3.93
CA ILE A 60 5.75 -3.89 -4.80
C ILE A 60 6.88 -3.15 -4.06
N ALA A 61 6.64 -2.70 -2.83
CA ALA A 61 7.65 -2.07 -1.98
C ALA A 61 8.88 -2.98 -1.77
N ALA A 62 8.67 -4.30 -1.82
CA ALA A 62 9.75 -5.27 -1.72
C ALA A 62 10.69 -5.32 -2.91
N GLN A 63 10.27 -4.76 -4.05
CA GLN A 63 11.02 -4.74 -5.31
C GLN A 63 11.55 -3.35 -5.64
N ILE A 64 11.56 -2.42 -4.67
CA ILE A 64 12.15 -1.09 -4.89
C ILE A 64 13.62 -1.21 -5.30
N PRO A 65 14.03 -0.56 -6.40
CA PRO A 65 15.42 -0.61 -6.86
C PRO A 65 16.35 0.10 -5.88
N THR A 66 17.56 -0.45 -5.73
CA THR A 66 18.61 0.08 -4.84
C THR A 66 19.72 0.79 -5.60
N ASP A 67 19.66 0.81 -6.94
CA ASP A 67 20.67 1.36 -7.85
C ASP A 67 20.41 2.82 -8.24
N ARG A 68 19.32 3.42 -7.74
CA ARG A 68 18.91 4.79 -8.03
C ARG A 68 18.13 5.39 -6.86
N ASP A 69 18.20 6.71 -6.73
CA ASP A 69 17.50 7.41 -5.66
C ASP A 69 16.02 7.60 -5.97
N LEU A 70 15.17 7.21 -5.02
CA LEU A 70 13.72 7.40 -5.10
C LEU A 70 13.19 8.22 -3.93
N VAL A 71 12.26 9.13 -4.21
CA VAL A 71 11.38 9.69 -3.18
C VAL A 71 10.17 8.77 -3.08
N VAL A 72 9.97 8.14 -1.93
CA VAL A 72 8.83 7.25 -1.72
C VAL A 72 7.87 7.89 -0.74
N VAL A 73 6.62 8.05 -1.16
CA VAL A 73 5.53 8.54 -0.32
C VAL A 73 4.63 7.37 0.04
N THR A 74 4.25 7.19 1.30
CA THR A 74 3.30 6.15 1.70
C THR A 74 2.46 6.54 2.92
N ASN A 75 1.21 6.09 2.98
CA ASN A 75 0.38 6.13 4.20
C ASN A 75 0.46 4.83 5.02
N SER A 76 1.28 3.86 4.61
CA SER A 76 1.32 2.51 5.18
C SER A 76 2.44 2.37 6.20
N VAL A 77 2.09 2.09 7.46
CA VAL A 77 3.08 1.86 8.53
C VAL A 77 4.03 0.70 8.19
N PRO A 78 3.56 -0.45 7.68
CA PRO A 78 4.46 -1.54 7.28
C PRO A 78 5.42 -1.18 6.15
N ILE A 79 4.94 -0.47 5.11
CA ILE A 79 5.80 -0.07 3.99
C ILE A 79 6.83 0.94 4.47
N ALA A 80 6.40 1.92 5.28
CA ALA A 80 7.31 2.88 5.89
C ALA A 80 8.41 2.18 6.70
N ALA A 81 8.04 1.21 7.56
CA ALA A 81 9.01 0.45 8.35
C ALA A 81 10.00 -0.32 7.48
N ARG A 82 9.55 -0.92 6.37
CA ARG A 82 10.41 -1.65 5.43
C ARG A 82 11.43 -0.73 4.76
N LEU A 83 11.00 0.45 4.34
CA LEU A 83 11.81 1.36 3.52
C LEU A 83 12.67 2.33 4.34
N ALA A 84 12.38 2.50 5.63
CA ALA A 84 13.02 3.48 6.50
C ALA A 84 14.55 3.37 6.59
N THR A 85 15.11 2.18 6.35
CA THR A 85 16.55 1.93 6.42
C THR A 85 17.22 1.82 5.05
N MET A 86 16.49 2.05 3.95
CA MET A 86 17.05 1.97 2.60
C MET A 86 17.77 3.28 2.22
N PRO A 87 19.09 3.27 1.98
CA PRO A 87 19.84 4.50 1.71
C PRO A 87 19.42 5.21 0.41
N SER A 88 18.96 4.45 -0.58
CA SER A 88 18.48 4.97 -1.87
C SER A 88 17.06 5.51 -1.83
N VAL A 89 16.42 5.54 -0.65
CA VAL A 89 15.02 5.98 -0.49
C VAL A 89 14.94 7.18 0.42
N SER A 90 14.47 8.30 -0.13
CA SER A 90 13.97 9.44 0.63
C SER A 90 12.50 9.19 0.97
N LEU A 91 12.24 8.75 2.20
CA LEU A 91 10.91 8.30 2.63
C LEU A 91 10.07 9.45 3.22
N GLN A 92 8.85 9.62 2.73
CA GLN A 92 7.81 10.48 3.29
C GLN A 92 6.61 9.64 3.73
N VAL A 93 6.21 9.79 5.00
CA VAL A 93 5.05 9.09 5.55
C VAL A 93 3.88 10.06 5.68
N LEU A 94 2.77 9.75 5.02
CA LEU A 94 1.52 10.50 5.14
C LEU A 94 0.93 10.24 6.53
N GLY A 95 0.68 11.32 7.27
CA GLY A 95 0.14 11.28 8.63
C GLY A 95 -1.36 10.99 8.68
N GLY A 96 -1.89 10.93 9.90
CA GLY A 96 -3.31 10.65 10.17
C GLY A 96 -3.48 9.66 11.32
N ARG A 97 -4.72 9.24 11.57
CA ARG A 97 -5.02 8.18 12.53
C ARG A 97 -4.76 6.82 11.88
N VAL A 98 -3.93 5.99 12.51
CA VAL A 98 -3.69 4.63 12.00
C VAL A 98 -4.92 3.75 12.23
N ARG A 99 -5.47 3.17 11.16
CA ARG A 99 -6.49 2.09 11.25
C ARG A 99 -5.77 0.77 11.46
N GLY A 100 -5.89 0.16 12.64
CA GLY A 100 -5.18 -1.10 12.95
C GLY A 100 -5.44 -2.25 11.96
N VAL A 101 -6.67 -2.37 11.42
CA VAL A 101 -7.04 -3.44 10.47
C VAL A 101 -6.27 -3.35 9.14
N THR A 102 -6.02 -2.13 8.65
CA THR A 102 -5.28 -1.90 7.40
C THR A 102 -3.86 -1.42 7.60
N GLN A 103 -3.51 -1.03 8.82
CA GLN A 103 -2.26 -0.39 9.20
C GLN A 103 -1.92 0.87 8.36
N ALA A 104 -2.97 1.49 7.81
CA ALA A 104 -2.89 2.73 7.04
C ALA A 104 -3.19 3.93 7.95
N ALA A 105 -2.44 5.01 7.79
CA ALA A 105 -2.84 6.32 8.27
C ALA A 105 -4.01 6.86 7.43
N VAL A 106 -5.08 7.29 8.09
CA VAL A 106 -6.27 7.88 7.46
C VAL A 106 -6.68 9.14 8.20
N GLY A 107 -7.35 10.08 7.53
CA GLY A 107 -7.79 11.33 8.12
C GLY A 107 -8.49 12.20 7.10
#